data_AF-A0A9E2KNQ3-F1
#
_entry.id   AF-A0A9E2KNQ3-F1
#
_cell.length_a   1.000
_cell.length_b   1.000
_cell.length_c   1.000
_cell.angle_alpha   90.00
_cell.angle_beta   90.00
_cell.angle_gamma   90.00
#
_symmetry.space_group_name_H-M   'P 1'
#
loop_
_entity.id
_entity.type
_entity.pdbx_description
1 polymer ?
#
loop_
_entity_poly.entity_id
_entity_poly.type
_entity_poly.pdbx_seq_one_letter_code
_entity_poly.pdbx_strand_id
1 'polypeptide(L)'
;MKKEDLPDFAKPFKKSGYDVRLSGSRYQLFKITSTRVEGLKYPKLLQEYIGTIDPEKGLIKKKPRTKAEDKLVVAMVEFGLSNFLLRHFKRNLMRSAPRL
;
A
#
# COMPACT_ATOMS: atom_id res chain seq x y z
N MET A 1 13.12 15.83 -12.26
CA MET A 1 14.57 15.93 -11.96
C MET A 1 15.34 15.31 -13.10
N LYS A 2 16.49 15.90 -13.48
CA LYS A 2 17.38 15.24 -14.43
C LYS A 2 18.14 14.11 -13.71
N LYS A 3 18.80 13.22 -14.44
CA LYS A 3 19.50 12.07 -13.83
C LYS A 3 20.77 12.53 -13.11
N GLU A 4 21.36 13.61 -13.59
CA GLU A 4 22.60 14.21 -13.11
C GLU A 4 22.42 14.84 -11.72
N ASP A 5 21.23 15.41 -11.45
CA ASP A 5 20.88 16.07 -10.19
C ASP A 5 20.52 15.09 -9.05
N LEU A 6 20.48 13.80 -9.34
CA LEU A 6 20.15 12.79 -8.33
C LEU A 6 21.41 12.36 -7.58
N PRO A 7 21.30 11.97 -6.31
CA PRO A 7 22.40 11.33 -5.59
C PRO A 7 22.67 9.94 -6.16
N ASP A 8 23.90 9.45 -5.98
CA ASP A 8 24.37 8.20 -6.61
C ASP A 8 23.52 6.98 -6.24
N PHE A 9 22.98 6.92 -5.03
CA PHE A 9 22.10 5.84 -4.61
C PHE A 9 20.74 5.84 -5.33
N ALA A 10 20.28 7.00 -5.85
CA ALA A 10 18.98 7.14 -6.51
C ALA A 10 19.07 7.08 -8.04
N LYS A 11 20.24 7.42 -8.62
CA LYS A 11 20.50 7.38 -10.08
C LYS A 11 20.12 6.06 -10.76
N PRO A 12 20.40 4.86 -10.19
CA PRO A 12 20.09 3.59 -10.84
C PRO A 12 18.59 3.35 -11.04
N PHE A 13 17.75 3.96 -10.21
CA PHE A 13 16.30 3.77 -10.25
C PHE A 13 15.61 4.65 -11.30
N LYS A 14 16.27 5.71 -11.78
CA LYS A 14 15.74 6.56 -12.85
C LYS A 14 16.06 5.96 -14.22
N LYS A 15 15.14 5.12 -14.70
CA LYS A 15 15.19 4.43 -15.99
C LYS A 15 13.93 4.71 -16.81
N SER A 16 13.92 4.34 -18.09
CA SER A 16 12.74 4.51 -18.95
C SER A 16 11.49 3.87 -18.32
N GLY A 17 10.38 4.60 -18.32
CA GLY A 17 9.12 4.20 -17.65
C GLY A 17 9.11 4.38 -16.13
N TYR A 18 10.17 4.93 -15.53
CA TYR A 18 10.24 5.22 -14.10
C TYR A 18 10.77 6.63 -13.87
N ASP A 19 10.25 7.27 -12.83
CA ASP A 19 10.69 8.61 -12.43
C ASP A 19 11.00 8.65 -10.94
N VAL A 20 12.04 9.40 -10.60
CA VAL A 20 12.48 9.61 -9.23
C VAL A 20 12.22 11.05 -8.88
N ARG A 21 11.53 11.26 -7.75
CA ARG A 21 11.12 12.57 -7.25
C ARG A 21 11.57 12.74 -5.82
N LEU A 22 12.06 13.93 -5.50
CA LEU A 22 12.26 14.34 -4.13
C LEU A 22 10.93 14.81 -3.55
N SER A 23 10.48 14.16 -2.48
CA SER A 23 9.27 14.53 -1.74
C SER A 23 9.65 14.70 -0.27
N GLY A 24 9.64 15.96 0.19
CA GLY A 24 10.28 16.34 1.46
C GLY A 24 11.78 16.03 1.42
N SER A 25 12.25 15.18 2.33
CA SER A 25 13.66 14.75 2.43
C SER A 25 13.93 13.36 1.84
N ARG A 26 12.96 12.77 1.12
CA ARG A 26 13.04 11.38 0.66
C ARG A 26 12.90 11.30 -0.85
N TYR A 27 13.71 10.43 -1.47
CA TYR A 27 13.59 10.10 -2.88
C TYR A 27 12.54 9.01 -3.08
N GLN A 28 11.57 9.25 -3.95
CA GLN A 28 10.45 8.36 -4.22
C GLN A 28 10.48 7.89 -5.66
N LEU A 29 10.21 6.61 -5.87
CA LEU A 29 10.16 5.98 -7.18
C LEU A 29 8.71 5.85 -7.65
N PHE A 30 8.46 6.31 -8.88
CA PHE A 30 7.18 6.22 -9.56
C PHE A 30 7.32 5.43 -10.86
N LYS A 31 6.34 4.59 -11.19
CA LYS A 31 6.15 4.04 -12.53
C LYS A 31 5.35 5.02 -13.36
N ILE A 32 5.84 5.39 -14.53
CA ILE A 32 5.14 6.28 -15.46
C ILE A 32 4.60 5.45 -16.61
N THR A 33 3.29 5.54 -16.82
CA THR A 33 2.61 4.95 -17.98
C THR A 33 1.67 5.96 -18.60
N SER A 34 1.50 5.91 -19.92
CA SER A 34 0.50 6.71 -20.63
C SER A 34 -0.66 5.82 -21.04
N THR A 35 -1.88 6.19 -20.66
CA THR A 35 -3.08 5.43 -21.01
C THR A 35 -4.01 6.29 -21.85
N ARG A 36 -4.47 5.74 -22.98
CA ARG A 36 -5.45 6.42 -23.84
C ARG A 36 -6.80 6.40 -23.14
N VAL A 37 -7.41 7.57 -23.00
CA VAL A 37 -8.76 7.74 -22.45
C VAL A 37 -9.64 8.25 -23.58
N GLU A 38 -10.74 7.55 -23.83
CA GLU A 38 -11.70 7.94 -24.86
C GLU A 38 -12.26 9.34 -24.57
N GLY A 39 -12.40 10.15 -25.62
CA GLY A 39 -12.84 11.54 -25.51
C GLY A 39 -11.74 12.57 -25.21
N LEU A 40 -10.52 12.16 -24.86
CA LEU A 40 -9.39 13.09 -24.70
C LEU A 40 -8.50 13.12 -25.95
N LYS A 41 -8.09 14.33 -26.36
CA LYS A 41 -7.18 14.53 -27.50
C LYS A 41 -5.80 13.89 -27.28
N TYR A 42 -5.35 13.80 -26.04
CA TYR A 42 -4.04 13.27 -25.66
C TYR A 42 -4.17 12.19 -24.58
N PRO A 43 -3.26 11.19 -24.54
CA PRO A 43 -3.28 10.17 -23.51
C PRO A 43 -3.05 10.77 -22.13
N LYS A 44 -3.67 10.17 -21.11
CA LYS A 44 -3.49 10.59 -19.73
C LYS A 44 -2.24 9.92 -19.15
N LEU A 45 -1.42 10.72 -18.49
CA LEU A 45 -0.25 10.24 -17.77
C LEU A 45 -0.68 9.65 -16.43
N LEU A 46 -0.39 8.37 -16.21
CA LEU A 46 -0.56 7.68 -14.94
C LEU A 46 0.80 7.54 -14.27
N GLN A 47 0.83 7.86 -12.98
CA GLN A 47 2.05 7.83 -12.17
C GLN A 47 1.78 7.00 -10.93
N GLU A 48 2.28 5.77 -10.91
CA GLU A 48 2.08 4.86 -9.81
C GLU A 48 3.25 4.94 -8.83
N TYR A 49 2.98 5.30 -7.57
CA TYR A 49 3.99 5.25 -6.52
C TYR A 49 4.41 3.81 -6.25
N ILE A 50 5.71 3.54 -6.25
CA ILE A 50 6.28 2.20 -5.98
C ILE A 50 6.84 2.12 -4.56
N GLY A 51 7.54 3.15 -4.11
CA GLY A 51 8.25 3.12 -2.85
C GLY A 51 9.23 4.27 -2.66
N THR A 52 9.90 4.26 -1.52
CA THR A 52 10.94 5.23 -1.15
C THR A 52 12.30 4.59 -1.35
N ILE A 53 13.24 5.33 -1.93
CA ILE A 53 14.64 4.93 -2.07
C ILE A 53 15.38 5.41 -0.83
N ASP A 54 15.89 4.45 -0.07
CA ASP A 54 16.76 4.65 1.07
C ASP A 54 18.23 4.52 0.64
N PRO A 55 19.14 5.38 1.16
CA PRO A 55 20.56 5.33 0.79
C PRO A 55 21.26 4.00 1.16
N GLU A 56 20.87 3.37 2.26
CA GLU A 56 21.52 2.16 2.77
C GLU A 56 20.77 0.90 2.34
N LYS A 57 19.44 0.93 2.49
CA LYS A 57 18.58 -0.26 2.27
C LYS A 57 18.09 -0.38 0.83
N GLY A 58 18.32 0.63 -0.01
CA GLY A 58 17.79 0.69 -1.36
C GLY A 58 16.27 0.92 -1.40
N LEU A 59 15.58 0.33 -2.37
CA LEU A 59 14.15 0.59 -2.58
C LEU A 59 13.26 -0.09 -1.52
N ILE A 60 12.69 0.71 -0.62
CA ILE A 60 11.64 0.31 0.32
C ILE A 60 10.29 0.40 -0.40
N LYS A 61 9.76 -0.74 -0.82
CA LYS A 61 8.46 -0.83 -1.51
C LYS A 61 7.33 -0.35 -0.60
N LYS A 62 6.30 0.26 -1.21
CA LYS A 62 5.04 0.56 -0.51
C LYS A 62 4.46 -0.74 0.05
N LYS A 63 4.00 -0.71 1.30
CA LYS A 63 3.23 -1.84 1.86
C LYS A 63 1.95 -2.01 1.02
N PRO A 64 1.59 -3.23 0.63
CA PRO A 64 0.30 -3.45 -0.01
C PRO A 64 -0.78 -2.93 0.93
N ARG A 65 -1.64 -2.02 0.44
CA ARG A 65 -2.84 -1.67 1.18
C ARG A 65 -3.75 -2.90 1.10
N THR A 66 -3.97 -3.56 2.23
CA THR A 66 -5.13 -4.45 2.39
C THR A 66 -6.35 -3.68 1.92
N LYS A 67 -7.08 -4.19 0.93
CA LYS A 67 -8.23 -3.46 0.38
C LYS A 67 -9.22 -3.26 1.53
N ALA A 68 -9.98 -2.17 1.50
CA ALA A 68 -11.01 -1.93 2.52
C ALA A 68 -11.98 -3.12 2.62
N GLU A 69 -12.26 -3.75 1.47
CA GLU A 69 -13.03 -4.98 1.32
C GLU A 69 -12.42 -6.15 2.11
N ASP A 70 -11.11 -6.38 2.02
CA ASP A 70 -10.45 -7.45 2.76
C ASP A 70 -10.52 -7.22 4.29
N LYS A 71 -10.43 -5.96 4.74
CA LYS A 71 -10.62 -5.60 6.15
C LYS A 71 -12.06 -5.81 6.61
N LEU A 72 -13.04 -5.48 5.76
CA LEU A 72 -14.44 -5.74 6.03
C LEU A 72 -14.72 -7.23 6.09
N VAL A 73 -14.16 -8.04 5.18
CA VAL A 73 -14.29 -9.50 5.19
C VAL A 73 -13.71 -10.08 6.48
N VAL A 74 -12.50 -9.66 6.90
CA VAL A 74 -11.92 -10.09 8.17
C VAL A 74 -12.81 -9.69 9.35
N ALA A 75 -13.29 -8.45 9.40
CA ALA A 75 -14.20 -7.98 10.45
C ALA A 75 -15.55 -8.72 10.46
N MET A 76 -16.10 -9.07 9.29
CA MET A 76 -17.34 -9.83 9.15
C MET A 76 -17.17 -11.29 9.60
N VAL A 77 -16.03 -11.92 9.28
CA VAL A 77 -15.67 -13.25 9.77
C VAL A 77 -15.54 -13.25 11.29
N GLU A 78 -14.88 -12.23 11.86
CA GLU A 78 -14.76 -12.06 13.31
C GLU A 78 -16.12 -11.84 13.99
N PHE A 79 -17.01 -11.04 13.39
CA PHE A 79 -18.36 -10.83 13.92
C PHE A 79 -19.20 -12.11 13.85
N GLY A 80 -19.13 -12.84 12.73
CA GLY A 80 -19.82 -14.12 12.54
C GLY A 80 -19.37 -15.16 13.55
N LEU A 81 -18.06 -15.32 13.73
CA LEU A 81 -17.48 -16.22 14.73
C LEU A 81 -17.88 -15.81 16.15
N SER A 82 -17.79 -14.51 16.47
CA SER A 82 -18.17 -13.99 17.79
C SER A 82 -19.64 -14.25 18.11
N ASN A 83 -20.55 -13.99 17.15
CA ASN A 83 -21.98 -14.28 17.31
C ASN A 83 -22.26 -15.79 17.40
N PHE A 84 -21.57 -16.62 16.62
CA PHE A 84 -21.68 -18.08 16.73
C PHE A 84 -21.26 -18.58 18.12
N LEU A 85 -20.12 -18.12 18.61
CA LEU A 85 -19.62 -18.45 19.96
C LEU A 85 -20.58 -17.97 21.05
N LEU A 86 -21.12 -16.76 20.95
CA LEU A 86 -22.10 -16.23 21.89
C LEU A 86 -23.47 -16.90 21.80
N ARG A 87 -23.88 -17.47 20.67
CA ARG A 87 -25.17 -18.17 20.58
C ARG A 87 -25.07 -19.59 21.11
N HIS A 88 -24.01 -20.31 20.76
CA HIS A 88 -23.90 -21.74 21.04
C HIS A 88 -23.14 -22.05 22.32
N PHE A 89 -22.21 -21.17 22.73
CA PHE A 89 -21.28 -21.45 23.83
C PHE A 89 -21.34 -20.43 24.97
N LYS A 90 -22.35 -19.53 25.00
CA LYS A 90 -22.50 -18.49 26.05
C LYS A 90 -22.39 -19.03 27.47
N ARG A 91 -23.04 -20.15 27.77
CA ARG A 91 -23.03 -20.73 29.12
C ARG A 91 -21.62 -21.17 29.55
N ASN A 92 -20.84 -21.72 28.62
CA ASN A 92 -19.47 -22.14 28.90
C ASN A 92 -18.55 -20.92 29.05
N LEU A 93 -18.73 -19.91 28.19
CA LEU A 93 -17.97 -18.66 28.23
C LEU A 93 -18.20 -17.88 29.54
N MET A 94 -19.46 -17.80 30.00
CA MET A 94 -19.82 -17.15 31.26
C MET A 94 -19.30 -17.90 32.50
N ARG A 95 -18.99 -19.19 32.37
CA ARG A 95 -18.44 -20.02 33.46
C ARG A 95 -16.92 -20.04 33.48
N SER A 96 -16.28 -19.82 32.33
CA SER A 96 -14.82 -19.75 32.22
C SER A 96 -14.26 -18.37 32.57
N ALA A 97 -15.07 -17.31 32.52
CA ALA A 97 -14.67 -15.99 32.98
C ALA A 97 -14.60 -15.97 34.52
N PRO A 98 -13.45 -15.63 35.13
CA PRO A 98 -13.39 -15.41 36.56
C PRO A 98 -14.34 -14.26 36.93
N ARG A 99 -15.13 -14.43 37.99
CA ARG A 99 -15.93 -13.32 38.53
C ARG A 99 -14.95 -12.31 39.13
N LEU A 100 -14.83 -11.15 38.48
CA LEU A 100 -14.16 -9.96 39.04
C LEU A 100 -15.10 -9.27 40.03
#